data_AF-A0A536ZP88-F1
#
_entry.id   AF-A0A536ZP88-F1
#
_cell.length_a   1.000
_cell.length_b   1.000
_cell.length_c   1.000
_cell.angle_alpha   90.00
_cell.angle_beta   90.00
_cell.angle_gamma   90.00
#
_symmetry.space_group_name_H-M   'P 1'
#
loop_
_entity.id
_entity.type
_entity.pdbx_description
1 polymer ?
#
loop_
_entity_poly.entity_id
_entity_poly.type
_entity_poly.pdbx_seq_one_letter_code
_entity_poly.pdbx_strand_id
1 'polypeptide(L)'
;KVPPGRLIDPEGHPSDDPRYAVIPPFGAMLAFGEHKGYGMAIACELLGGALTGGGTWHYEESSKQRVMNGMLVIVVDPKRLGTAAAFEREARLFLDWLRKSRPAPGFDHVRIAGEPEREMRAKRSRDGIPVDDNTWQEIQRAADKVKLARERLQALARGE
;
A
#
# COMPACT_ATOMS: atom_id res chain seq x y z
N LYS A 1 6.34 -11.42 15.42
CA LYS A 1 7.66 -10.93 14.97
C LYS A 1 7.60 -10.62 13.49
N VAL A 2 8.28 -9.57 13.03
CA VAL A 2 8.43 -9.21 11.62
C VAL A 2 9.74 -9.77 11.07
N PRO A 3 9.95 -9.81 9.73
CA PRO A 3 11.25 -10.16 9.17
C PRO A 3 12.35 -9.19 9.65
N PRO A 4 13.61 -9.66 9.76
CA PRO A 4 14.74 -8.81 10.14
C PRO A 4 14.98 -7.68 9.12
N GLY A 5 15.59 -6.58 9.59
CA GLY A 5 15.93 -5.43 8.74
C GLY A 5 14.73 -4.57 8.33
N ARG A 6 13.63 -4.64 9.09
CA ARG A 6 12.39 -3.88 8.83
C ARG A 6 12.11 -2.79 9.86
N LEU A 7 12.58 -2.97 11.09
CA LEU A 7 12.32 -2.08 12.21
C LEU A 7 13.58 -1.84 13.02
N ILE A 8 13.63 -0.67 13.65
CA ILE A 8 14.52 -0.35 14.76
C ILE A 8 13.67 0.00 15.98
N ASP A 9 14.22 -0.24 17.17
CA ASP A 9 13.65 0.19 18.45
C ASP A 9 13.85 1.71 18.67
N PRO A 10 13.34 2.30 19.76
CA PRO A 10 13.49 3.73 20.07
C PRO A 10 14.95 4.16 20.25
N GLU A 11 15.84 3.25 20.62
CA GLU A 11 17.28 3.46 20.78
C GLU A 11 18.05 3.33 19.46
N GLY A 12 17.39 2.89 18.39
CA GLY A 12 17.95 2.73 17.05
C GLY A 12 18.56 1.36 16.78
N HIS A 13 18.42 0.39 17.68
CA HIS A 13 18.90 -0.97 17.45
C HIS A 13 17.93 -1.77 16.56
N PRO A 14 18.43 -2.67 15.70
CA PRO A 14 17.58 -3.56 14.91
C PRO A 14 16.60 -4.36 15.77
N SER A 15 15.33 -4.39 15.37
CA SER A 15 14.27 -5.10 16.08
C SER A 15 13.38 -5.92 15.14
N ASP A 16 12.82 -7.00 15.66
CA ASP A 16 11.79 -7.82 15.01
C ASP A 16 10.43 -7.77 15.72
N ASP A 17 10.31 -6.93 16.75
CA ASP A 17 9.06 -6.74 17.50
C ASP A 17 8.18 -5.67 16.81
N PRO A 18 7.02 -6.05 16.26
CA PRO A 18 6.12 -5.09 15.61
C PRO A 18 5.58 -4.00 16.55
N ARG A 19 5.67 -4.18 17.88
CA ARG A 19 5.16 -3.19 18.85
C ARG A 19 5.70 -1.80 18.59
N TYR A 20 6.96 -1.69 18.18
CA TYR A 20 7.64 -0.40 17.99
C TYR A 20 7.07 0.43 16.83
N ALA A 21 6.29 -0.18 15.94
CA ALA A 21 5.60 0.52 14.86
C ALA A 21 4.20 1.01 15.23
N VAL A 22 3.61 0.52 16.34
CA VAL A 22 2.18 0.72 16.64
C VAL A 22 1.87 1.10 18.09
N ILE A 23 2.80 0.92 19.04
CA ILE A 23 2.60 1.23 20.46
C ILE A 23 3.82 2.04 20.98
N PRO A 24 3.60 3.18 21.67
CA PRO A 24 4.69 3.93 22.31
C PRO A 24 5.44 3.12 23.39
N PRO A 25 6.75 3.36 23.61
CA PRO A 25 7.61 4.26 22.83
C PRO A 25 7.85 3.72 21.42
N PHE A 26 7.73 4.60 20.42
CA PHE A 26 7.87 4.22 19.02
C PHE A 26 9.34 4.09 18.64
N GLY A 27 9.64 3.10 17.79
CA GLY A 27 10.87 3.04 17.02
C GLY A 27 10.65 3.61 15.62
N ALA A 28 11.26 3.00 14.60
CA ALA A 28 11.02 3.41 13.22
C ALA A 28 11.03 2.25 12.23
N MET A 29 10.27 2.40 11.15
CA MET A 29 10.33 1.53 9.97
C MET A 29 11.51 1.90 9.09
N LEU A 30 12.23 0.87 8.61
CA LEU A 30 13.34 1.05 7.70
C LEU A 30 12.87 1.05 6.24
N ALA A 31 13.52 1.87 5.41
CA ALA A 31 13.27 1.88 3.98
C ALA A 31 13.71 0.56 3.32
N PHE A 32 12.97 0.11 2.29
CA PHE A 32 13.38 -1.07 1.54
C PHE A 32 14.66 -0.78 0.75
N GLY A 33 15.56 -1.75 0.60
CA GLY A 33 16.78 -1.56 -0.19
C GLY A 33 17.64 -0.38 0.29
N GLU A 34 17.60 -0.10 1.60
CA GLU A 34 18.44 0.88 2.28
C GLU A 34 18.37 2.27 1.64
N HIS A 35 19.50 2.82 1.21
CA HIS A 35 19.63 4.14 0.59
C HIS A 35 18.77 4.30 -0.67
N LYS A 36 18.42 3.21 -1.38
CA LYS A 36 17.55 3.28 -2.56
C LYS A 36 16.10 3.55 -2.19
N GLY A 37 15.58 2.86 -1.17
CA GLY A 37 14.24 3.14 -0.66
C GLY A 37 14.16 4.51 0.01
N TYR A 38 15.20 4.92 0.72
CA TYR A 38 15.28 6.25 1.30
C TYR A 38 15.26 7.34 0.21
N GLY A 39 16.06 7.19 -0.84
CA GLY A 39 16.05 8.12 -1.98
C GLY A 39 14.67 8.18 -2.66
N MET A 40 13.98 7.03 -2.79
CA MET A 40 12.61 6.99 -3.30
C MET A 40 11.62 7.72 -2.37
N ALA A 41 11.73 7.53 -1.06
CA ALA A 41 10.89 8.22 -0.08
C ALA A 41 11.07 9.75 -0.15
N ILE A 42 12.32 10.23 -0.27
CA ILE A 42 12.60 11.67 -0.50
C ILE A 42 11.95 12.16 -1.79
N ALA A 43 12.07 11.40 -2.88
CA ALA A 43 11.46 11.79 -4.16
C ALA A 43 9.93 11.89 -4.05
N CYS A 44 9.28 10.95 -3.35
CA CYS A 44 7.84 11.02 -3.06
C CYS A 44 7.47 12.26 -2.25
N GLU A 45 8.26 12.61 -1.24
CA GLU A 45 8.00 13.77 -0.37
C GLU A 45 8.13 15.10 -1.15
N LEU A 46 9.18 15.23 -1.96
CA LEU A 46 9.42 16.44 -2.75
C LEU A 46 8.44 16.59 -3.91
N LEU A 47 8.17 15.51 -4.66
CA LEU A 47 7.26 15.56 -5.81
C LEU A 47 5.79 15.56 -5.38
N GLY A 48 5.44 14.77 -4.38
CA GLY A 48 4.08 14.64 -3.87
C GLY A 48 3.70 15.78 -2.93
N GLY A 49 4.57 16.12 -1.97
CA GLY A 49 4.30 17.14 -0.95
C GLY A 49 4.70 18.55 -1.39
N ALA A 50 6.00 18.79 -1.58
CA ALA A 50 6.52 20.13 -1.85
C ALA A 50 6.01 20.70 -3.18
N LEU A 51 6.19 19.96 -4.28
CA LEU A 51 5.87 20.42 -5.63
C LEU A 51 4.36 20.68 -5.83
N THR A 52 3.49 19.89 -5.19
CA THR A 52 2.04 20.09 -5.30
C THR A 52 1.51 21.18 -4.36
N GLY A 53 2.37 21.74 -3.50
CA GLY A 53 1.99 22.75 -2.52
C GLY A 53 1.32 22.19 -1.25
N GLY A 54 1.32 20.87 -1.06
CA GLY A 54 0.79 20.21 0.15
C GLY A 54 1.67 20.35 1.39
N GLY A 55 2.93 20.79 1.20
CA GLY A 55 3.94 20.85 2.25
C GLY A 55 4.68 19.51 2.39
N THR A 56 5.74 19.51 3.20
CA THR A 56 6.52 18.31 3.52
C THR A 56 6.50 18.01 5.01
N TRP A 57 6.88 16.80 5.38
CA TRP A 57 7.06 16.39 6.76
C TRP A 57 8.30 17.05 7.36
N HIS A 58 8.09 18.17 8.06
CA HIS A 58 9.10 18.86 8.87
C HIS A 58 8.52 19.53 10.12
N TYR A 59 7.23 19.28 10.41
CA TYR A 59 6.52 19.89 11.54
C TYR A 59 6.54 18.97 12.75
N GLU A 60 6.45 19.58 13.94
CA GLU A 60 6.24 18.84 15.19
C GLU A 60 4.90 18.10 15.18
N GLU A 61 4.87 16.96 15.86
CA GLU A 61 3.71 16.08 15.91
C GLU A 61 2.47 16.83 16.44
N SER A 62 1.50 17.07 15.56
CA SER A 62 0.25 17.70 15.97
C SER A 62 -0.62 16.68 16.70
N SER A 63 -1.23 17.06 17.83
CA SER A 63 -2.19 16.21 18.56
C SER A 63 -3.44 15.81 17.75
N LYS A 64 -3.59 16.34 16.54
CA LYS A 64 -4.67 15.99 15.62
C LYS A 64 -4.19 14.82 14.75
N GLN A 65 -4.79 13.64 14.96
CA GLN A 65 -4.60 12.44 14.13
C GLN A 65 -5.10 12.67 12.68
N ARG A 66 -4.35 13.44 11.90
CA ARG A 66 -4.69 13.82 10.52
C ARG A 66 -3.68 13.19 9.58
N VAL A 67 -4.19 12.37 8.66
CA VAL A 67 -3.40 11.87 7.53
C VAL A 67 -3.67 12.77 6.33
N MET A 68 -2.66 13.52 5.89
CA MET A 68 -2.72 14.36 4.69
C MET A 68 -1.78 13.78 3.63
N ASN A 69 -2.23 13.74 2.38
CA ASN A 69 -1.45 13.23 1.25
C ASN A 69 -1.39 14.29 0.15
N GLY A 70 -0.18 14.62 -0.29
CA GLY A 70 0.06 15.32 -1.55
C GLY A 70 0.43 14.29 -2.64
N MET A 71 -0.06 14.47 -3.86
CA MET A 71 0.14 13.49 -4.94
C MET A 71 0.43 14.18 -6.27
N LEU A 72 1.58 13.87 -6.85
CA LEU A 72 1.86 14.17 -8.25
C LEU A 72 1.37 13.01 -9.13
N VAL A 73 0.59 13.33 -10.16
CA VAL A 73 0.16 12.36 -11.17
C VAL A 73 0.69 12.78 -12.52
N ILE A 74 1.48 11.90 -13.16
CA ILE A 74 1.98 12.08 -14.53
C ILE A 74 1.19 11.13 -15.43
N VAL A 75 0.45 11.71 -16.39
CA VAL A 75 -0.31 10.94 -17.38
C VAL A 75 0.36 11.09 -18.74
N VAL A 76 0.73 9.95 -19.35
CA VAL A 76 1.36 9.91 -20.67
C VAL A 76 0.41 9.22 -21.64
N ASP A 77 -0.02 9.94 -22.69
CA ASP A 77 -0.84 9.37 -23.77
C ASP A 77 0.06 8.92 -24.93
N PRO A 78 0.26 7.60 -25.12
CA PRO A 78 1.14 7.11 -26.19
C PRO A 78 0.57 7.37 -27.59
N LYS A 79 -0.73 7.68 -27.74
CA LYS A 79 -1.30 8.09 -29.02
C LYS A 79 -0.79 9.48 -29.43
N ARG A 80 -0.65 10.39 -28.47
CA ARG A 80 -0.09 11.74 -28.70
C ARG A 80 1.39 11.70 -29.07
N LEU A 81 2.10 10.65 -28.65
CA LEU A 81 3.50 10.41 -28.99
C LEU A 81 3.67 9.65 -30.33
N GLY A 82 2.57 9.16 -30.94
CA GLY A 82 2.64 8.29 -32.12
C GLY A 82 3.20 6.89 -31.84
N THR A 83 3.37 6.51 -30.58
CA THR A 83 4.03 5.26 -30.16
C THR A 83 3.07 4.17 -29.69
N ALA A 84 1.76 4.42 -29.64
CA ALA A 84 0.77 3.51 -29.07
C ALA A 84 0.90 2.04 -29.53
N ALA A 85 0.93 1.80 -30.85
CA ALA A 85 1.02 0.44 -31.39
C ALA A 85 2.36 -0.24 -31.08
N ALA A 86 3.46 0.52 -31.13
CA ALA A 86 4.78 0.00 -30.79
C ALA A 86 4.87 -0.32 -29.29
N PHE A 87 4.42 0.60 -28.43
CA PHE A 87 4.39 0.42 -26.99
C PHE A 87 3.56 -0.81 -26.58
N GLU A 88 2.36 -0.98 -27.13
CA GLU A 88 1.53 -2.14 -26.84
C GLU A 88 2.22 -3.46 -27.23
N ARG A 89 2.82 -3.51 -28.43
CA ARG A 89 3.52 -4.69 -28.90
C ARG A 89 4.72 -5.02 -28.01
N GLU A 90 5.59 -4.05 -27.75
CA GLU A 90 6.79 -4.26 -26.93
C GLU A 90 6.44 -4.64 -25.49
N ALA A 91 5.42 -4.01 -24.89
CA ALA A 91 4.95 -4.36 -23.56
C ALA A 91 4.46 -5.81 -23.51
N ARG A 92 3.65 -6.27 -24.48
CA ARG A 92 3.18 -7.67 -24.53
C ARG A 92 4.36 -8.64 -24.65
N LEU A 93 5.26 -8.41 -25.60
CA LEU A 93 6.44 -9.26 -25.82
C LEU A 93 7.31 -9.36 -24.56
N PHE A 94 7.54 -8.23 -23.88
CA PHE A 94 8.34 -8.20 -22.66
C PHE A 94 7.66 -8.94 -21.51
N LEU A 95 6.35 -8.74 -21.32
CA LEU A 95 5.59 -9.46 -20.29
C LEU A 95 5.55 -10.96 -20.56
N ASP A 96 5.37 -11.39 -21.80
CA ASP A 96 5.41 -12.80 -22.19
C ASP A 96 6.80 -13.40 -22.00
N TRP A 97 7.86 -12.62 -22.23
CA TRP A 97 9.23 -13.04 -21.94
C TRP A 97 9.48 -13.18 -20.44
N LEU A 98 9.07 -12.21 -19.61
CA LEU A 98 9.20 -12.29 -18.16
C LEU A 98 8.54 -13.55 -17.59
N ARG A 99 7.35 -13.90 -18.08
CA ARG A 99 6.60 -15.10 -17.66
C ARG A 99 7.29 -16.42 -18.01
N LYS A 100 8.23 -16.44 -18.96
CA LYS A 100 9.04 -17.64 -19.26
C LYS A 100 10.12 -17.90 -18.21
N SER A 101 10.35 -16.97 -17.30
CA SER A 101 11.32 -17.14 -16.21
C SER A 101 10.92 -18.31 -15.31
N ARG A 102 11.90 -19.15 -14.97
CA ARG A 102 11.68 -20.25 -14.02
C ARG A 102 11.32 -19.67 -12.65
N PRO A 103 10.20 -20.07 -12.04
CA PRO A 103 9.84 -19.60 -10.70
C PRO A 103 10.84 -20.14 -9.65
N ALA A 104 11.03 -19.37 -8.59
CA ALA A 104 11.79 -19.82 -7.42
C ALA A 104 11.05 -20.97 -6.69
N PRO A 105 11.75 -21.81 -5.91
CA PRO A 105 11.11 -22.83 -5.09
C PRO A 105 9.97 -22.26 -4.22
N GLY A 106 8.82 -22.93 -4.20
CA GLY A 106 7.63 -22.49 -3.47
C GLY A 106 6.72 -21.51 -4.23
N PHE A 107 7.08 -21.14 -5.46
CA PHE A 107 6.25 -20.32 -6.34
C PHE A 107 5.81 -21.11 -7.58
N ASP A 108 4.60 -20.85 -8.04
CA ASP A 108 3.96 -21.48 -9.19
C ASP A 108 4.33 -20.81 -10.51
N HIS A 109 4.44 -19.47 -10.51
CA HIS A 109 4.87 -18.68 -11.65
C HIS A 109 5.42 -17.31 -11.21
N VAL A 110 6.14 -16.64 -12.10
CA VAL A 110 6.57 -15.25 -11.91
C VAL A 110 5.38 -14.32 -12.13
N ARG A 111 5.02 -13.55 -11.10
CA ARG A 111 3.94 -12.57 -11.13
C ARG A 111 4.43 -11.20 -11.59
N ILE A 112 3.65 -10.55 -12.43
CA ILE A 112 3.84 -9.18 -12.90
C ILE A 112 3.12 -8.21 -11.94
N ALA A 113 3.65 -6.99 -11.80
CA ALA A 113 2.99 -5.94 -11.03
C ALA A 113 1.50 -5.79 -11.42
N GLY A 114 0.62 -5.85 -10.41
CA GLY A 114 -0.82 -5.81 -10.58
C GLY A 114 -1.50 -7.19 -10.75
N GLU A 115 -0.77 -8.27 -11.04
CA GLU A 115 -1.35 -9.63 -11.08
C GLU A 115 -1.83 -10.12 -9.70
N PRO A 116 -1.03 -10.03 -8.62
CA PRO A 116 -1.51 -10.41 -7.28
C PRO A 116 -2.81 -9.71 -6.89
N GLU A 117 -2.93 -8.41 -7.20
CA GLU A 117 -4.12 -7.60 -6.92
C GLU A 117 -5.32 -8.02 -7.76
N ARG A 118 -5.12 -8.34 -9.05
CA ARG A 118 -6.19 -8.84 -9.94
C ARG A 118 -6.69 -10.22 -9.49
N GLU A 119 -5.78 -11.12 -9.13
CA GLU A 119 -6.10 -12.44 -8.57
C GLU A 119 -6.92 -12.30 -7.29
N MET A 120 -6.45 -11.48 -6.35
CA MET A 120 -7.12 -11.25 -5.07
C MET A 120 -8.49 -10.58 -5.26
N ARG A 121 -8.61 -9.62 -6.19
CA ARG A 121 -9.89 -8.99 -6.55
C ARG A 121 -10.88 -10.04 -7.06
N ALA A 122 -10.48 -10.85 -8.04
CA ALA A 122 -11.34 -11.89 -8.61
C ALA A 122 -11.79 -12.90 -7.55
N LYS A 123 -10.88 -13.30 -6.64
CA LYS A 123 -11.20 -14.17 -5.51
C LYS A 123 -12.20 -13.53 -4.56
N ARG A 124 -11.92 -12.33 -4.05
CA ARG A 124 -12.77 -11.65 -3.06
C ARG A 124 -14.11 -11.18 -3.61
N SER A 125 -14.22 -10.94 -4.93
CA SER A 125 -15.50 -10.67 -5.57
C SER A 125 -16.42 -11.90 -5.62
N ARG A 126 -15.86 -13.12 -5.64
CA ARG A 126 -16.65 -14.37 -5.61
C ARG A 126 -16.88 -14.88 -4.19
N ASP A 127 -15.83 -14.87 -3.39
CA ASP A 127 -15.80 -15.56 -2.09
C ASP A 127 -16.13 -14.62 -0.91
N GLY A 128 -16.23 -13.31 -1.17
CA GLY A 128 -16.36 -12.27 -0.15
C GLY A 128 -15.01 -11.70 0.33
N ILE A 129 -15.08 -10.57 1.03
CA ILE A 129 -13.90 -9.91 1.63
C ILE A 129 -13.77 -10.41 3.07
N PRO A 130 -12.67 -11.09 3.45
CA PRO A 130 -12.45 -11.48 4.82
C PRO A 130 -12.15 -10.24 5.68
N VAL A 131 -12.82 -10.15 6.82
CA VAL A 131 -12.60 -9.13 7.87
C VAL A 131 -12.49 -9.87 9.19
N ASP A 132 -11.43 -9.63 9.96
CA ASP A 132 -11.29 -10.25 11.28
C ASP A 132 -12.25 -9.63 12.31
N ASP A 133 -12.48 -10.36 13.39
CA ASP A 133 -13.45 -9.97 14.42
C ASP A 133 -13.11 -8.62 15.08
N ASN A 134 -11.82 -8.30 15.25
CA ASN A 134 -11.43 -7.04 15.89
C ASN A 134 -11.73 -5.86 14.97
N THR A 135 -11.31 -5.91 13.70
CA THR A 135 -11.64 -4.87 12.73
C THR A 135 -13.15 -4.74 12.52
N TRP A 136 -13.91 -5.86 12.51
CA TRP A 136 -15.36 -5.79 12.39
C TRP A 136 -16.01 -5.10 13.60
N GLN A 137 -15.53 -5.37 14.81
CA GLN A 137 -15.98 -4.65 16.01
C GLN A 137 -15.65 -3.16 15.95
N GLU A 138 -14.47 -2.78 15.46
CA GLU A 138 -14.08 -1.38 15.28
C GLU A 138 -15.00 -0.66 14.29
N ILE A 139 -15.37 -1.30 13.18
CA ILE A 139 -16.35 -0.78 12.21
C ILE A 139 -17.71 -0.58 12.88
N GLN A 140 -18.19 -1.56 13.66
CA GLN A 140 -19.47 -1.42 14.40
C GLN A 140 -19.42 -0.26 15.40
N ARG A 141 -18.34 -0.12 16.16
CA ARG A 141 -18.18 1.00 17.11
C ARG A 141 -18.14 2.35 16.38
N ALA A 142 -17.53 2.40 15.19
CA ALA A 142 -17.55 3.61 14.37
C ALA A 142 -18.96 3.93 13.85
N ALA A 143 -19.73 2.92 13.43
CA ALA A 143 -21.12 3.05 13.03
C ALA A 143 -22.02 3.56 14.18
N ASP A 144 -21.81 3.05 15.40
CA ASP A 144 -22.53 3.49 16.59
C ASP A 144 -22.30 5.01 16.88
N LYS A 145 -21.06 5.51 16.67
CA LYS A 145 -20.73 6.95 16.84
C LYS A 145 -21.50 7.87 15.89
N VAL A 146 -21.84 7.37 14.70
CA VAL A 146 -22.63 8.10 13.68
C VAL A 146 -24.11 7.69 13.70
N LYS A 147 -24.54 6.92 14.70
CA LYS A 147 -25.93 6.47 14.92
C LYS A 147 -26.50 5.63 13.77
N LEU A 148 -25.66 4.86 13.08
CA LEU A 148 -26.13 3.88 12.09
C LEU A 148 -26.65 2.62 12.81
N ALA A 149 -27.92 2.27 12.59
CA ALA A 149 -28.52 1.09 13.19
C ALA A 149 -27.77 -0.20 12.81
N ARG A 150 -27.59 -1.10 13.77
CA ARG A 150 -26.79 -2.34 13.56
C ARG A 150 -27.41 -3.25 12.53
N GLU A 151 -28.74 -3.34 12.49
CA GLU A 151 -29.48 -4.12 11.50
C GLU A 151 -29.17 -3.61 10.08
N ARG A 152 -29.11 -2.28 9.92
CA ARG A 152 -28.76 -1.67 8.64
C ARG A 152 -27.31 -1.92 8.26
N LEU A 153 -26.37 -1.82 9.20
CA LEU A 153 -24.97 -2.16 8.96
C LEU A 153 -24.81 -3.63 8.52
N GLN A 154 -25.52 -4.55 9.17
CA GLN A 154 -25.47 -5.97 8.85
C GLN A 154 -26.09 -6.28 7.48
N ALA A 155 -27.20 -5.63 7.12
CA ALA A 155 -27.77 -5.71 5.78
C ALA A 155 -26.78 -5.24 4.71
N LEU A 156 -26.17 -4.06 4.90
CA LEU A 156 -25.15 -3.53 3.99
C LEU A 156 -23.94 -4.47 3.84
N ALA A 157 -23.50 -5.10 4.93
CA ALA A 157 -22.38 -6.05 4.91
C ALA A 157 -22.68 -7.32 4.11
N ARG A 158 -23.95 -7.73 4.04
CA ARG A 158 -24.42 -8.84 3.19
C ARG A 158 -24.73 -8.41 1.75
N GLY A 159 -24.68 -7.11 1.46
CA GLY A 159 -25.03 -6.55 0.15
C GLY A 159 -26.53 -6.35 -0.06
N GLU A 160 -27.30 -6.17 1.02
CA GLU A 160 -28.76 -5.94 1.03
C GLU A 160 -29.17 -4.44 1.10
#